data_AF-X1TSB6-F1
#
_entry.id   AF-X1TSB6-F1
#
_cell.length_a   1.000
_cell.length_b   1.000
_cell.length_c   1.000
_cell.angle_alpha   90.00
_cell.angle_beta   90.00
_cell.angle_gamma   90.00
#
_symmetry.space_group_name_H-M   'P 1'
#
loop_
_entity.id
_entity.type
_entity.pdbx_description
1 polymer ?
#
loop_
_entity_poly.entity_id
_entity_poly.type
_entity_poly.pdbx_seq_one_letter_code
_entity_poly.pdbx_strand_id
1 'polypeptide(L)'
;VYNHDLPLALQRIDILAVNLAQEVNIIHRQGYNLDDVTGLNFFDGSTVSASNIKLNATIVEDPYLIATSDTAGEPGNSEIAKAITDMGDAELINDQTMGDYYLSLVGTLGNRIQEATFLFDSQNMVVMHLEMRRKSISGVSIDEEMTKMVLLEQAFVASSRLVAMADELTKSLLELV
;
A
#
# COMPACT_ATOMS: atom_id res chain seq x y z
N VAL A 1 2.11 6.65 11.33
CA VAL A 1 1.81 7.02 9.93
C VAL A 1 0.50 6.36 9.57
N TYR A 2 -0.58 7.11 9.44
CA TYR A 2 -1.87 6.54 9.03
C TYR A 2 -1.83 6.28 7.53
N ASN A 3 -2.31 5.12 7.11
CA ASN A 3 -2.45 4.77 5.70
C ASN A 3 -3.66 5.56 5.15
N HIS A 4 -3.40 6.59 4.33
CA HIS A 4 -4.44 7.39 3.67
C HIS A 4 -4.83 6.81 2.30
N ASP A 5 -4.05 5.85 1.83
CA ASP A 5 -3.99 5.34 0.47
C ASP A 5 -5.13 4.37 0.21
N LEU A 6 -5.26 3.39 1.12
CA LEU A 6 -6.29 2.36 1.07
C LEU A 6 -7.68 2.95 1.32
N PRO A 7 -7.91 3.83 2.32
CA PRO A 7 -9.21 4.46 2.49
C PRO A 7 -9.67 5.24 1.26
N LEU A 8 -8.78 5.99 0.62
CA LEU A 8 -9.10 6.73 -0.61
C LEU A 8 -9.40 5.79 -1.78
N ALA A 9 -8.63 4.71 -1.94
CA ALA A 9 -8.91 3.72 -2.98
C ALA A 9 -10.28 3.06 -2.77
N LEU A 10 -10.60 2.63 -1.54
CA LEU A 10 -11.90 2.05 -1.20
C LEU A 10 -13.05 3.02 -1.47
N GLN A 11 -12.92 4.28 -1.05
CA GLN A 11 -13.92 5.31 -1.34
C GLN A 11 -14.15 5.50 -2.84
N ARG A 12 -13.09 5.47 -3.66
CA ARG A 12 -13.22 5.60 -5.11
C ARG A 12 -13.93 4.41 -5.73
N ILE A 13 -13.68 3.17 -5.28
CA ILE A 13 -14.39 1.98 -5.75
C ILE A 13 -15.87 2.05 -5.31
N ASP A 14 -16.15 2.52 -4.09
CA ASP A 14 -17.53 2.71 -3.63
C ASP A 14 -18.29 3.73 -4.50
N ILE A 15 -17.66 4.85 -4.87
CA ILE A 15 -18.24 5.82 -5.80
C ILE A 15 -18.60 5.15 -7.14
N LEU A 16 -17.70 4.33 -7.69
CA LEU A 16 -17.96 3.62 -8.95
C LEU A 16 -19.17 2.68 -8.82
N ALA A 17 -19.23 1.88 -7.75
CA ALA A 17 -20.33 0.94 -7.51
C ALA A 17 -21.67 1.65 -7.29
N VAL A 18 -21.68 2.76 -6.55
CA VAL A 18 -22.88 3.58 -6.31
C VAL A 18 -23.42 4.14 -7.63
N ASN A 19 -22.56 4.78 -8.43
CA ASN A 19 -22.99 5.36 -9.70
C ASN A 19 -23.48 4.28 -10.68
N LEU A 20 -22.76 3.16 -10.79
CA LEU A 20 -23.20 2.03 -11.61
C LEU A 20 -24.60 1.56 -11.21
N ALA A 21 -24.82 1.29 -9.92
CA ALA A 21 -26.10 0.78 -9.47
C ALA A 21 -27.23 1.80 -9.63
N GLN A 22 -26.95 3.08 -9.37
CA GLN A 22 -27.93 4.15 -9.50
C GLN A 22 -28.35 4.37 -10.95
N GLU A 23 -27.39 4.49 -11.87
CA GLU A 23 -27.69 4.75 -13.27
C GLU A 23 -28.39 3.55 -13.93
N VAL A 24 -27.95 2.31 -13.65
CA VAL A 24 -28.67 1.12 -14.11
C VAL A 24 -30.09 1.09 -13.55
N ASN A 25 -30.30 1.44 -12.27
CA ASN A 25 -31.64 1.52 -11.71
C ASN A 25 -32.48 2.64 -12.35
N ILE A 26 -31.90 3.80 -12.64
CA ILE A 26 -32.60 4.90 -13.31
C ILE A 26 -33.12 4.46 -14.68
N ILE A 27 -32.29 3.75 -15.45
CA ILE A 27 -32.64 3.28 -16.79
C ILE A 27 -33.61 2.09 -16.71
N HIS A 28 -33.29 1.05 -15.94
CA HIS A 28 -34.10 -0.18 -15.83
C HIS A 28 -35.54 0.10 -15.37
N ARG A 29 -35.73 1.05 -14.45
CA ARG A 29 -37.07 1.40 -13.95
C ARG A 29 -37.98 2.05 -14.99
N GLN A 30 -37.43 2.53 -16.11
CA GLN A 30 -38.21 3.06 -17.22
C GLN A 30 -38.73 1.96 -18.14
N GLY A 31 -38.19 0.75 -18.02
CA GLY A 31 -38.54 -0.37 -18.88
C GLY A 31 -39.80 -1.12 -18.46
N TYR A 32 -40.27 -1.94 -19.38
CA TYR A 32 -41.33 -2.93 -19.21
C TYR A 32 -40.74 -4.33 -19.34
N ASN A 33 -41.20 -5.23 -18.47
CA ASN A 33 -40.93 -6.66 -18.56
C ASN A 33 -41.98 -7.36 -19.45
N LEU A 34 -41.97 -8.70 -19.50
CA LEU A 34 -42.90 -9.47 -20.35
C LEU A 34 -44.38 -9.33 -19.95
N ASP A 35 -44.66 -8.97 -18.70
CA ASP A 35 -45.99 -8.79 -18.13
C ASP A 35 -46.38 -7.29 -18.00
N ASP A 36 -45.66 -6.39 -18.68
CA ASP A 36 -45.83 -4.93 -18.64
C ASP A 36 -45.66 -4.29 -17.24
N VAL A 37 -44.92 -4.97 -16.35
CA VAL A 37 -44.51 -4.44 -15.04
C VAL A 37 -43.29 -3.52 -15.22
N THR A 38 -43.30 -2.39 -14.53
CA THR A 38 -42.26 -1.36 -14.59
C THR A 38 -41.88 -0.84 -13.18
N GLY A 39 -40.83 -0.02 -13.10
CA GLY A 39 -40.46 0.71 -11.89
C GLY A 39 -39.64 -0.08 -10.86
N LEU A 40 -39.30 -1.34 -11.15
CA LEU A 40 -38.48 -2.19 -10.30
C LEU A 40 -36.99 -1.84 -10.44
N ASN A 41 -36.28 -1.71 -9.32
CA ASN A 41 -34.83 -1.54 -9.33
C ASN A 41 -34.14 -2.83 -9.77
N PHE A 42 -33.12 -2.73 -10.62
CA PHE A 42 -32.25 -3.85 -10.99
C PHE A 42 -31.35 -4.26 -9.82
N PHE A 43 -30.61 -3.32 -9.24
CA PHE A 43 -29.80 -3.50 -8.03
C PHE A 43 -30.60 -3.12 -6.77
N ASP A 44 -30.31 -3.76 -5.64
CA ASP A 44 -30.96 -3.43 -4.36
C ASP A 44 -30.70 -1.97 -3.95
N GLY A 45 -31.76 -1.30 -3.48
CA GLY A 45 -31.73 0.10 -3.05
C GLY A 45 -31.30 0.30 -1.59
N SER A 46 -31.07 -0.77 -0.82
CA SER A 46 -30.58 -0.68 0.56
C SER A 46 -29.08 -0.34 0.60
N THR A 47 -28.74 0.93 0.37
CA THR A 47 -27.37 1.51 0.49
C THR A 47 -26.30 0.72 -0.28
N VAL A 48 -25.96 1.14 -1.50
CA VAL A 48 -24.94 0.47 -2.33
C VAL A 48 -23.53 0.93 -1.97
N SER A 49 -22.59 -0.01 -1.97
CA SER A 49 -21.14 0.14 -1.93
C SER A 49 -20.50 -0.94 -2.79
N ALA A 50 -19.20 -0.87 -3.02
CA ALA A 50 -18.48 -1.89 -3.77
C ALA A 50 -18.52 -3.26 -3.09
N SER A 51 -18.61 -3.28 -1.75
CA SER A 51 -18.62 -4.51 -0.97
C SER A 51 -19.99 -5.17 -0.85
N ASN A 52 -21.08 -4.46 -1.14
CA ASN A 52 -22.44 -4.96 -0.91
C ASN A 52 -23.38 -4.88 -2.14
N ILE A 53 -22.89 -4.39 -3.29
CA ILE A 53 -23.66 -4.34 -4.53
C ILE A 53 -24.24 -5.72 -4.86
N LYS A 54 -25.55 -5.76 -5.09
CA LYS A 54 -26.29 -7.00 -5.32
C LYS A 54 -27.57 -6.73 -6.11
N LEU A 55 -28.03 -7.75 -6.84
CA LEU A 55 -29.29 -7.70 -7.57
C LEU A 55 -30.47 -7.60 -6.59
N ASN A 56 -31.55 -6.97 -7.04
CA ASN A 56 -32.82 -6.96 -6.33
C ASN A 56 -33.33 -8.39 -6.13
N ALA A 57 -33.67 -8.75 -4.90
CA ALA A 57 -34.10 -10.10 -4.54
C ALA A 57 -35.31 -10.59 -5.35
N THR A 58 -36.24 -9.69 -5.70
CA THR A 58 -37.41 -10.04 -6.52
C THR A 58 -37.00 -10.45 -7.94
N ILE A 59 -35.98 -9.82 -8.52
CA ILE A 59 -35.43 -10.21 -9.84
C ILE A 59 -34.63 -11.52 -9.74
N VAL A 60 -33.95 -11.75 -8.60
CA VAL A 60 -33.28 -13.03 -8.35
C VAL A 60 -34.28 -14.18 -8.29
N GLU A 61 -35.42 -13.96 -7.64
CA GLU A 61 -36.51 -14.94 -7.54
C GLU A 61 -37.21 -15.16 -8.88
N ASP A 62 -37.39 -14.10 -9.67
CA ASP A 62 -38.00 -14.17 -10.99
C ASP A 62 -37.26 -13.30 -12.04
N PRO A 63 -36.39 -13.92 -12.87
CA PRO A 63 -35.69 -13.22 -13.94
C PRO A 63 -36.60 -12.66 -15.05
N TYR A 64 -37.87 -13.08 -15.15
CA TYR A 64 -38.82 -12.49 -16.10
C TYR A 64 -39.19 -11.05 -15.73
N LEU A 65 -38.81 -10.58 -14.53
CA LEU A 65 -38.99 -9.19 -14.09
C LEU A 65 -37.91 -8.22 -14.61
N ILE A 66 -36.93 -8.70 -15.38
CA ILE A 66 -35.97 -7.82 -16.05
C ILE A 66 -36.68 -7.05 -17.15
N ALA A 67 -36.68 -5.72 -17.03
CA ALA A 67 -37.44 -4.83 -17.88
C ALA A 67 -36.55 -4.31 -19.02
N THR A 68 -36.65 -4.92 -20.21
CA THR A 68 -35.79 -4.61 -21.37
C THR A 68 -36.45 -3.78 -22.45
N SER A 69 -37.78 -3.71 -22.46
CA SER A 69 -38.55 -2.95 -23.45
C SER A 69 -38.76 -1.51 -22.97
N ASP A 70 -38.66 -0.52 -23.84
CA ASP A 70 -39.06 0.87 -23.53
C ASP A 70 -40.56 1.12 -23.68
N THR A 71 -41.28 0.16 -24.29
CA THR A 71 -42.69 0.26 -24.65
C THR A 71 -43.48 -0.94 -24.14
N ALA A 72 -44.66 -0.71 -23.56
CA ALA A 72 -45.54 -1.77 -23.09
C ALA A 72 -46.10 -2.61 -24.26
N GLY A 73 -46.20 -3.92 -24.07
CA GLY A 73 -46.78 -4.85 -25.04
C GLY A 73 -45.86 -5.18 -26.21
N GLU A 74 -44.56 -4.90 -26.11
CA GLU A 74 -43.56 -5.23 -27.15
C GLU A 74 -42.56 -6.32 -26.70
N PRO A 75 -42.98 -7.60 -26.62
CA PRO A 75 -42.05 -8.70 -26.37
C PRO A 75 -40.93 -8.74 -27.42
N GLY A 76 -39.68 -8.73 -26.95
CA GLY A 76 -38.47 -8.73 -27.80
C GLY A 76 -37.84 -7.36 -28.01
N ASN A 77 -38.50 -6.27 -27.62
CA ASN A 77 -37.88 -4.96 -27.56
C ASN A 77 -36.78 -4.94 -26.47
N SER A 78 -35.61 -4.43 -26.84
CA SER A 78 -34.38 -4.45 -26.04
C SER A 78 -33.77 -3.04 -25.88
N GLU A 79 -34.54 -1.98 -26.12
CA GLU A 79 -34.04 -0.60 -26.08
C GLU A 79 -33.54 -0.18 -24.69
N ILE A 80 -34.15 -0.68 -23.60
CA ILE A 80 -33.66 -0.40 -22.23
C ILE A 80 -32.33 -1.12 -21.97
N ALA A 81 -32.20 -2.37 -22.45
CA ALA A 81 -30.94 -3.10 -22.34
C ALA A 81 -29.82 -2.42 -23.16
N LYS A 82 -30.18 -1.87 -24.32
CA LYS A 82 -29.28 -1.04 -25.12
C LYS A 82 -28.89 0.24 -24.40
N ALA A 83 -29.84 0.97 -23.82
CA ALA A 83 -29.56 2.19 -23.05
C ALA A 83 -28.62 1.92 -21.85
N ILE A 84 -28.79 0.80 -21.14
CA ILE A 84 -27.88 0.36 -20.07
C ILE A 84 -26.47 0.10 -20.62
N THR A 85 -26.35 -0.43 -21.83
CA THR A 85 -25.05 -0.67 -22.47
C THR A 85 -24.40 0.65 -22.90
N ASP A 86 -25.16 1.54 -23.53
CA ASP A 86 -24.70 2.84 -24.04
C ASP A 86 -24.21 3.77 -22.90
N MET A 87 -24.72 3.58 -21.68
CA MET A 87 -24.24 4.23 -20.46
C MET A 87 -22.75 3.99 -20.18
N GLY A 88 -22.18 2.87 -20.63
CA GLY A 88 -20.76 2.56 -20.44
C GLY A 88 -19.83 3.59 -21.11
N ASP A 89 -20.30 4.21 -22.19
CA ASP A 89 -19.59 5.25 -22.95
C ASP A 89 -19.96 6.67 -22.48
N ALA A 90 -20.90 6.81 -21.55
CA ALA A 90 -21.33 8.11 -21.04
C ALA A 90 -20.41 8.62 -19.92
N GLU A 91 -20.23 9.94 -19.89
CA GLU A 91 -19.47 10.64 -18.84
C GLU A 91 -20.32 10.80 -17.58
N LEU A 92 -20.20 9.85 -16.65
CA LEU A 92 -21.08 9.77 -15.47
C LEU A 92 -20.38 10.13 -14.17
N ILE A 93 -19.04 10.11 -14.14
CA ILE A 93 -18.27 10.37 -12.93
C ILE A 93 -17.24 11.45 -13.24
N ASN A 94 -17.48 12.69 -12.78
CA ASN A 94 -16.58 13.84 -12.96
C ASN A 94 -16.13 14.05 -14.41
N ASP A 95 -17.08 14.08 -15.37
CA ASP A 95 -16.81 14.22 -16.81
C ASP A 95 -15.91 13.09 -17.38
N GLN A 96 -15.98 11.89 -16.77
CA GLN A 96 -15.27 10.70 -17.24
C GLN A 96 -16.23 9.53 -17.37
N THR A 97 -15.91 8.63 -18.31
CA THR A 97 -16.56 7.31 -18.38
C THR A 97 -16.24 6.51 -17.12
N MET A 98 -17.11 5.57 -16.77
CA MET A 98 -16.85 4.65 -15.65
C MET A 98 -15.55 3.85 -15.86
N GLY A 99 -15.24 3.49 -17.11
CA GLY A 99 -14.00 2.82 -17.49
C GLY A 99 -12.76 3.68 -17.23
N ASP A 100 -12.77 4.94 -17.69
CA ASP A 100 -11.66 5.88 -17.47
C ASP A 100 -11.44 6.18 -16.00
N TYR A 101 -12.54 6.33 -15.25
CA TYR A 101 -12.48 6.54 -13.80
C TYR A 101 -11.81 5.36 -13.08
N TYR A 102 -12.14 4.13 -13.46
CA TYR A 102 -11.51 2.92 -12.93
C TYR A 102 -10.03 2.82 -13.32
N LEU A 103 -9.68 3.09 -14.58
CA LEU A 103 -8.29 3.11 -15.05
C LEU A 103 -7.45 4.16 -14.31
N SER A 104 -8.02 5.35 -14.09
CA SER A 104 -7.40 6.42 -13.30
C SER A 104 -7.14 5.97 -11.85
N LEU A 105 -8.07 5.23 -11.24
CA LEU A 105 -7.88 4.66 -9.90
C LEU A 105 -6.70 3.69 -9.86
N VAL A 106 -6.68 2.72 -10.78
CA VAL A 106 -5.60 1.73 -10.86
C VAL A 106 -4.26 2.40 -11.13
N GLY A 107 -4.21 3.38 -12.04
CA GLY A 107 -3.00 4.15 -12.35
C GLY A 107 -2.49 4.95 -11.15
N THR A 108 -3.39 5.63 -10.42
CA THR A 108 -3.03 6.37 -9.20
C THR A 108 -2.46 5.45 -8.14
N LEU A 109 -3.09 4.29 -7.92
CA LEU A 109 -2.60 3.30 -6.94
C LEU A 109 -1.23 2.75 -7.34
N GLY A 110 -1.05 2.43 -8.63
CA GLY A 110 0.23 1.96 -9.18
C GLY A 110 1.36 2.97 -8.96
N ASN A 111 1.12 4.25 -9.25
CA ASN A 111 2.10 5.33 -9.00
C ASN A 111 2.48 5.43 -7.52
N ARG A 112 1.51 5.28 -6.61
CA ARG A 112 1.75 5.40 -5.16
C ARG A 112 2.50 4.19 -4.60
N ILE A 113 2.27 2.99 -5.14
CA ILE A 113 3.06 1.80 -4.84
C ILE A 113 4.52 1.99 -5.31
N GLN A 114 4.71 2.52 -6.52
CA GLN A 114 6.03 2.80 -7.07
C GLN A 114 6.77 3.83 -6.21
N GLU A 115 6.11 4.93 -5.85
CA GLU A 115 6.67 5.96 -4.96
C GLU A 115 7.04 5.39 -3.59
N ALA A 116 6.15 4.62 -2.97
CA ALA A 116 6.41 4.00 -1.66
C ALA A 116 7.60 3.03 -1.71
N THR A 117 7.70 2.22 -2.77
CA THR A 117 8.84 1.31 -2.98
C THR A 117 10.14 2.08 -3.13
N PHE A 118 10.14 3.13 -3.98
CA PHE A 118 11.31 3.98 -4.18
C PHE A 118 11.78 4.64 -2.87
N LEU A 119 10.86 5.20 -2.09
CA LEU A 119 11.17 5.81 -0.79
C LEU A 119 11.72 4.79 0.20
N PHE A 120 11.15 3.58 0.24
CA PHE A 120 11.64 2.48 1.07
C PHE A 120 13.09 2.10 0.72
N ASP A 121 13.38 1.90 -0.57
CA ASP A 121 14.72 1.56 -1.03
C ASP A 121 15.73 2.67 -0.75
N SER A 122 15.34 3.92 -0.99
CA SER A 122 16.17 5.10 -0.69
C SER A 122 16.50 5.19 0.80
N GLN A 123 15.49 5.00 1.67
CA GLN A 123 15.68 5.06 3.11
C GLN A 123 16.56 3.90 3.60
N ASN A 124 16.43 2.71 3.03
CA ASN A 124 17.31 1.57 3.33
C ASN A 124 18.77 1.85 2.94
N MET A 125 19.01 2.50 1.79
CA MET A 125 20.36 2.93 1.41
C MET A 125 20.94 3.93 2.41
N VAL A 126 20.14 4.90 2.87
CA VAL A 126 20.57 5.86 3.90
C VAL A 126 20.94 5.14 5.19
N VAL A 127 20.09 4.22 5.66
CA VAL A 127 20.36 3.41 6.86
C VAL A 127 21.65 2.62 6.70
N MET A 128 21.83 1.93 5.59
CA MET A 128 23.06 1.17 5.29
C MET A 128 24.31 2.08 5.30
N HIS A 129 24.24 3.27 4.72
CA HIS A 129 25.35 4.23 4.75
C HIS A 129 25.67 4.72 6.17
N LEU A 130 24.65 5.00 6.98
CA LEU A 130 24.81 5.39 8.37
C LEU A 130 25.43 4.25 9.20
N GLU A 131 25.01 3.01 8.97
CA GLU A 131 25.60 1.84 9.61
C GLU A 131 27.07 1.63 9.23
N MET A 132 27.42 1.77 7.94
CA MET A 132 28.82 1.71 7.49
C MET A 132 29.67 2.80 8.13
N ARG A 133 29.17 4.05 8.19
CA ARG A 133 29.86 5.15 8.89
C ARG A 133 30.02 4.84 10.38
N ARG A 134 28.98 4.35 11.04
CA ARG A 134 29.04 3.95 12.45
C ARG A 134 30.11 2.88 12.66
N LYS A 135 30.16 1.85 11.80
CA LYS A 135 31.20 0.80 11.84
C LYS A 135 32.60 1.35 11.56
N SER A 136 32.75 2.36 10.70
CA SER A 136 34.08 2.96 10.43
C SER A 136 34.62 3.80 11.59
N ILE A 137 33.75 4.46 12.36
CA ILE A 137 34.15 5.31 13.49
C ILE A 137 34.24 4.50 14.80
N SER A 138 33.27 3.60 15.02
CA SER A 138 33.20 2.75 16.21
C SER A 138 33.96 1.43 16.05
N GLY A 139 34.44 1.13 14.84
CA GLY A 139 35.22 -0.05 14.55
C GLY A 139 36.62 0.15 15.11
N VAL A 140 36.96 -0.67 16.11
CA VAL A 140 38.32 -0.76 16.61
C VAL A 140 39.10 -1.69 15.69
N SER A 141 40.25 -1.26 15.18
CA SER A 141 41.13 -2.14 14.42
C SER A 141 41.78 -3.14 15.38
N ILE A 142 41.51 -4.43 15.20
CA ILE A 142 42.12 -5.50 16.00
C ILE A 142 43.65 -5.44 15.88
N ASP A 143 44.18 -5.05 14.73
CA ASP A 143 45.62 -4.93 14.52
C ASP A 143 46.23 -3.74 15.27
N GLU A 144 45.51 -2.61 15.37
CA GLU A 144 45.94 -1.48 16.19
C GLU A 144 45.88 -1.82 17.69
N GLU A 145 44.81 -2.48 18.15
CA GLU A 145 44.74 -2.91 19.56
C GLU A 145 45.75 -4.01 19.88
N MET A 146 46.04 -4.91 18.95
CA MET A 146 47.11 -5.89 19.10
C MET A 146 48.48 -5.22 19.17
N THR A 147 48.72 -4.19 18.36
CA THR A 147 49.96 -3.41 18.41
C THR A 147 50.10 -2.65 19.73
N LYS A 148 49.01 -2.03 20.22
CA LYS A 148 48.98 -1.38 21.53
C LYS A 148 49.20 -2.38 22.66
N MET A 149 48.62 -3.58 22.58
CA MET A 149 48.84 -4.67 23.54
C MET A 149 50.32 -5.08 23.56
N VAL A 150 50.93 -5.33 22.40
CA VAL A 150 52.37 -5.66 22.31
C VAL A 150 53.24 -4.53 22.88
N LEU A 151 52.91 -3.26 22.59
CA LEU A 151 53.60 -2.10 23.14
C LEU A 151 53.49 -2.05 24.68
N LEU A 152 52.30 -2.29 25.22
CA LEU A 152 52.04 -2.32 26.66
C LEU A 152 52.79 -3.48 27.34
N GLU A 153 52.83 -4.66 26.71
CA GLU A 153 53.61 -5.81 27.18
C GLU A 153 55.10 -5.48 27.23
N GLN A 154 55.65 -4.86 26.18
CA GLN A 154 57.06 -4.44 26.13
C GLN A 154 57.36 -3.39 27.20
N ALA A 155 56.49 -2.39 27.35
CA ALA A 155 56.64 -1.34 28.37
C ALA A 155 56.57 -1.93 29.79
N PHE A 156 55.72 -2.92 30.03
CA PHE A 156 55.63 -3.62 31.30
C PHE A 156 56.91 -4.41 31.61
N VAL A 157 57.45 -5.16 30.64
CA VAL A 157 58.72 -5.88 30.79
C VAL A 157 59.88 -4.92 31.05
N ALA A 158 59.94 -3.79 30.33
CA ALA A 158 60.94 -2.75 30.56
C ALA A 158 60.83 -2.15 31.97
N SER A 159 59.61 -1.84 32.41
CA SER A 159 59.35 -1.33 33.77
C SER A 159 59.77 -2.34 34.85
N SER A 160 59.49 -3.63 34.63
CA SER A 160 59.85 -4.71 35.55
C SER A 160 61.37 -4.85 35.69
N ARG A 161 62.13 -4.67 34.60
CA ARG A 161 63.60 -4.65 34.62
C ARG A 161 64.15 -3.42 35.35
N LEU A 162 63.55 -2.25 35.17
CA LEU A 162 63.94 -1.04 35.90
C LEU A 162 63.72 -1.19 37.40
N VAL A 163 62.60 -1.80 37.81
CA VAL A 163 62.34 -2.12 39.23
C VAL A 163 63.40 -3.09 39.75
N ALA A 164 63.71 -4.17 39.01
CA ALA A 164 64.74 -5.12 39.41
C ALA A 164 66.14 -4.47 39.55
N MET A 165 66.49 -3.54 38.65
CA MET A 165 67.74 -2.77 38.76
C MET A 165 67.73 -1.82 39.95
N ALA A 166 66.60 -1.17 40.25
CA ALA A 166 66.48 -0.33 41.44
C ALA A 166 66.60 -1.16 42.72
N ASP A 167 66.00 -2.35 42.77
CA ASP A 167 66.16 -3.31 43.88
C ASP A 167 67.62 -3.75 44.02
N GLU A 168 68.33 -3.99 42.92
CA GLU A 168 69.75 -4.35 42.94
C GLU A 168 70.62 -3.19 43.46
N LEU A 169 70.38 -1.96 42.97
CA LEU A 169 71.10 -0.77 43.44
C LEU A 169 70.85 -0.48 44.91
N THR A 170 69.60 -0.59 45.38
CA THR A 170 69.28 -0.41 46.81
C THR A 170 69.96 -1.47 47.68
N LYS A 171 70.02 -2.72 47.22
CA LYS A 171 70.75 -3.79 47.91
C LYS A 171 72.26 -3.49 47.98
N SER A 172 72.89 -3.09 46.87
CA SER A 172 74.31 -2.73 46.86
C SER A 172 74.64 -1.53 47.75
N LEU A 173 73.76 -0.53 47.83
CA LEU A 173 73.92 0.61 48.76
C LEU A 173 73.84 0.17 50.23
N LEU A 174 72.98 -0.80 50.56
CA LEU A 174 72.87 -1.35 51.90
C LEU A 174 74.07 -2.25 52.29
N GLU A 175 74.72 -2.90 51.33
CA GLU A 175 75.92 -3.72 51.56
C GLU A 175 77.21 -2.88 51.73
N LEU A 176 77.19 -1.59 51.34
CA LEU A 176 78.32 -0.64 51.45
C LEU A 176 78.36 0.12 52.80
N VAL A 177 77.34 -0.04 53.65
CA VAL A 177 77.25 0.53 55.01
C VAL A 177 77.44 -0.58 56.03
#